data_AF-A0A955RCU6-F1
#
_entry.id   AF-A0A955RCU6-F1
#
_cell.length_a   1.000
_cell.length_b   1.000
_cell.length_c   1.000
_cell.angle_alpha   90.00
_cell.angle_beta   90.00
_cell.angle_gamma   90.00
#
_symmetry.space_group_name_H-M   'P 1'
#
loop_
_entity.id
_entity.type
_entity.pdbx_description
1 polymer ?
#
loop_
_entity_poly.entity_id
_entity_poly.type
_entity_poly.pdbx_seq_one_letter_code
_entity_poly.pdbx_strand_id
1 'polypeptide(L)' 'MSIIGRPAPHFSGEAAKHGEIVKLSLEDFKGQWLVLFFYPLDFT' A
#
# COMPACT_ATOMS: atom_id res chain seq x y z
N MET A 1 21.15 3.49 -0.95
CA MET A 1 20.86 3.65 0.49
C MET A 1 19.70 2.72 0.84
N SER A 2 19.74 2.06 2.00
CA SER A 2 18.66 1.18 2.45
C SER A 2 17.46 1.97 2.99
N ILE A 3 16.25 1.45 2.78
CA ILE A 3 15.00 2.01 3.32
C ILE A 3 14.65 1.46 4.71
N ILE A 4 15.39 0.47 5.20
CA ILE A 4 15.16 -0.18 6.50
C ILE A 4 15.41 0.82 7.64
N GLY A 5 14.53 0.79 8.66
CA GLY A 5 14.62 1.66 9.85
C GLY A 5 14.18 3.10 9.62
N ARG A 6 13.70 3.45 8.42
CA ARG A 6 13.11 4.75 8.10
C ARG A 6 11.59 4.68 8.11
N PRO A 7 10.87 5.79 8.35
CA PRO A 7 9.43 5.84 8.15
C PRO A 7 9.05 5.39 6.73
N ALA A 8 7.95 4.66 6.62
CA ALA A 8 7.41 4.26 5.32
C ALA A 8 7.09 5.52 4.48
N PRO A 9 7.39 5.51 3.17
CA PRO A 9 7.01 6.62 2.28
C PRO A 9 5.49 6.80 2.27
N HIS A 10 5.04 8.06 2.32
CA HIS A 10 3.62 8.37 2.18
C HIS A 10 3.13 7.92 0.81
N PHE A 11 1.97 7.26 0.77
CA PHE A 11 1.27 6.90 -0.44
C PHE A 11 -0.22 7.18 -0.29
N SER A 12 -0.87 7.49 -1.42
CA SER A 12 -2.32 7.47 -1.53
C SER A 12 -2.70 7.17 -2.98
N GLY A 13 -3.79 6.43 -3.16
CA GLY A 13 -4.26 6.02 -4.47
C GLY A 13 -5.59 5.29 -4.42
N GLU A 14 -6.08 4.96 -5.60
CA GLU A 14 -7.25 4.09 -5.77
C GLU A 14 -6.82 2.62 -5.72
N ALA A 15 -7.67 1.78 -5.15
CA ALA A 15 -7.45 0.34 -5.08
C ALA A 15 -8.77 -0.42 -5.23
N ALA A 16 -8.69 -1.61 -5.82
CA ALA A 16 -9.81 -2.55 -5.86
C ALA A 16 -9.91 -3.30 -4.53
N LYS A 17 -11.03 -3.16 -3.83
CA LYS A 17 -11.34 -3.88 -2.58
C LYS A 17 -12.76 -4.43 -2.65
N HIS A 18 -12.91 -5.75 -2.61
CA HIS A 18 -14.21 -6.44 -2.70
C HIS A 18 -15.07 -6.03 -3.92
N GLY A 19 -14.43 -5.76 -5.07
CA GLY A 19 -15.14 -5.34 -6.30
C GLY A 19 -15.47 -3.86 -6.39
N GLU A 20 -15.09 -3.07 -5.38
CA GLU A 20 -15.26 -1.61 -5.38
C GLU A 20 -13.91 -0.91 -5.51
N ILE A 21 -13.93 0.28 -6.12
CA ILE A 21 -12.77 1.17 -6.13
C ILE A 21 -12.85 2.05 -4.89
N VAL A 22 -11.85 1.93 -4.02
CA VAL A 22 -11.72 2.72 -2.80
C VAL A 22 -10.46 3.56 -2.85
N LYS A 23 -10.51 4.76 -2.26
CA LYS A 23 -9.31 5.56 -2.02
C LYS A 23 -8.67 5.13 -0.71
N LEU A 24 -7.38 4.84 -0.74
CA LEU A 24 -6.59 4.49 0.45
C LEU A 24 -5.29 5.28 0.52
N SER A 25 -4.72 5.31 1.72
CA SER A 25 -3.51 6.03 2.09
C SER A 25 -2.74 5.28 3.17
N LEU A 26 -1.48 5.66 3.40
CA LEU A 26 -0.68 5.11 4.50
C LEU A 26 -1.34 5.36 5.87
N GLU A 27 -2.01 6.51 6.01
CA GLU A 27 -2.69 6.94 7.23
C GLU A 27 -3.81 5.99 7.67
N ASP A 28 -4.51 5.37 6.71
CA ASP A 28 -5.62 4.45 6.98
C ASP A 28 -5.19 3.19 7.73
N PHE A 29 -3.88 2.89 7.74
CA PHE A 29 -3.28 1.72 8.38
C PHE A 29 -2.51 2.06 9.68
N LYS A 30 -2.61 3.29 10.19
CA LYS A 30 -1.95 3.66 11.45
C LYS A 30 -2.41 2.77 12.60
N GLY A 31 -1.45 2.32 13.40
CA GLY A 31 -1.68 1.43 14.53
C GLY A 31 -1.81 -0.05 14.16
N GLN A 32 -1.68 -0.41 12.88
CA GLN A 32 -1.69 -1.79 12.39
C GLN A 32 -0.37 -2.11 11.68
N TRP A 33 0.00 -3.39 11.68
CA TRP A 33 1.09 -3.86 10.82
C TRP A 33 0.60 -3.89 9.37
N LEU A 34 1.35 -3.22 8.49
CA LEU A 34 1.07 -3.15 7.05
C LEU A 34 2.17 -3.87 6.27
N VAL A 35 1.76 -4.76 5.38
CA VAL A 35 2.63 -5.42 4.40
C VAL A 35 2.27 -4.91 3.01
N LEU A 36 3.22 -4.29 2.31
CA LEU A 36 3.07 -3.89 0.92
C LEU A 36 3.76 -4.92 0.02
N PHE A 37 2.98 -5.55 -0.85
CA PHE A 37 3.45 -6.56 -1.79
C PHE A 37 3.37 -6.03 -3.21
N PHE A 38 4.51 -5.90 -3.87
CA PHE A 38 4.60 -5.47 -5.27
C PHE A 38 4.77 -6.68 -6.16
N TYR A 39 3.98 -6.76 -7.23
CA TYR A 39 4.06 -7.82 -8.24
C TYR A 39 4.01 -7.20 -9.64
N PRO A 40 4.55 -7.88 -10.67
CA PRO A 40 4.86 -7.23 -11.95
C PRO A 40 3.65 -6.95 -12.84
N LEU A 41 2.70 -7.89 -12.94
CA LEU A 41 1.52 -7.76 -13.80
C LEU A 41 0.42 -8.77 -13.40
N ASP A 42 -0.84 -8.37 -13.56
CA ASP A 42 -2.03 -9.13 -13.15
C ASP A 42 -2.28 -10.38 -14.02
N PHE A 43 -2.11 -10.29 -15.34
CA PHE A 43 -2.39 -11.37 -16.28
C PHE A 43 -1.30 -11.47 -17.35
N THR A 44 -0.49 -12.52 -17.26
CA THR A 44 0.45 -12.98 -18.29
C THR A 44 -0.07 -14.23 -18.97
#